data_AF-A0A1T4M236-F1
#
_entry.id   AF-A0A1T4M236-F1
#
_cell.length_a   1.000
_cell.length_b   1.000
_cell.length_c   1.000
_cell.angle_alpha   90.00
_cell.angle_beta   90.00
_cell.angle_gamma   90.00
#
_symmetry.space_group_name_H-M   'P 1'
#
loop_
_entity.id
_entity.type
_entity.pdbx_description
1 polymer ?
#
loop_
_entity_poly.entity_id
_entity_poly.type
_entity_poly.pdbx_seq_one_letter_code
_entity_poly.pdbx_strand_id
1 'polypeptide(L)'
;MNTYLSNMILIVITIAVLAGVHILGSIYYNLDKEVEKFEPKKLFKGLVKVLIVVAIISGITYVWLVYTHLGLVNNEIIDPYIICYITSLYYFIKATAVLIKIFGVEEYLNKKLSK
;
A
#
# COMPACT_ATOMS: atom_id res chain seq x y z
N MET A 1 21.97 -12.52 -2.68
CA MET A 1 20.85 -12.50 -3.65
C MET A 1 19.57 -13.13 -3.07
N ASN A 2 19.60 -14.36 -2.52
CA ASN A 2 18.41 -15.00 -1.92
C ASN A 2 17.73 -14.16 -0.82
N THR A 3 18.47 -13.66 0.17
CA THR A 3 17.89 -12.84 1.26
C THR A 3 17.26 -11.54 0.77
N TYR A 4 17.87 -10.90 -0.24
CA TYR A 4 17.36 -9.66 -0.85
C TYR A 4 16.03 -9.90 -1.59
N LEU A 5 15.94 -11.00 -2.34
CA LEU A 5 14.72 -11.36 -3.06
C LEU A 5 13.58 -11.72 -2.09
N SER A 6 13.89 -12.50 -1.04
CA SER A 6 12.91 -12.85 0.00
C SER A 6 12.36 -11.62 0.72
N ASN A 7 13.23 -10.68 1.10
CA ASN A 7 12.82 -9.43 1.74
C ASN A 7 11.96 -8.55 0.81
N MET A 8 12.28 -8.49 -0.48
CA MET A 8 11.45 -7.78 -1.47
C MET A 8 10.05 -8.38 -1.58
N ILE A 9 9.94 -9.71 -1.65
CA ILE A 9 8.65 -10.40 -1.69
C ILE A 9 7.83 -10.08 -0.44
N LEU A 10 8.46 -10.10 0.75
CA LEU A 10 7.78 -9.75 2.00
C LEU A 10 7.25 -8.31 2.00
N ILE A 11 8.02 -7.35 1.48
CA ILE A 11 7.56 -5.96 1.38
C ILE A 11 6.40 -5.83 0.39
N VAL A 12 6.46 -6.50 -0.76
CA VAL A 12 5.35 -6.49 -1.75
C VAL A 12 4.07 -7.09 -1.15
N ILE A 13 4.18 -8.21 -0.42
CA ILE A 13 3.04 -8.80 0.30
C ILE A 13 2.50 -7.81 1.33
N THR A 14 3.37 -7.13 2.08
CA THR A 14 2.98 -6.12 3.07
C THR A 14 2.20 -4.97 2.42
N ILE A 15 2.67 -4.46 1.27
CA ILE A 15 1.98 -3.42 0.50
C ILE A 15 0.59 -3.91 0.06
N ALA A 16 0.49 -5.14 -0.46
CA ALA A 16 -0.79 -5.71 -0.90
C ALA A 16 -1.79 -5.84 0.26
N VAL A 17 -1.33 -6.31 1.43
CA VAL A 17 -2.16 -6.42 2.64
C VAL A 17 -2.62 -5.04 3.12
N LEU A 18 -1.72 -4.07 3.25
CA LEU A 18 -2.07 -2.71 3.68
C LEU A 18 -3.06 -2.03 2.71
N ALA A 19 -2.85 -2.21 1.41
CA ALA A 19 -3.77 -1.71 0.40
C ALA A 19 -5.14 -2.40 0.48
N GLY A 20 -5.17 -3.71 0.71
CA GLY A 20 -6.39 -4.48 0.94
C GLY A 20 -7.17 -3.97 2.14
N VAL A 21 -6.51 -3.76 3.28
CA VAL A 21 -7.12 -3.17 4.50
C VAL A 21 -7.70 -1.80 4.20
N HIS A 22 -6.97 -0.94 3.49
CA HIS A 22 -7.47 0.39 3.12
C HIS A 22 -8.73 0.31 2.23
N ILE A 23 -8.72 -0.52 1.19
CA ILE A 23 -9.84 -0.66 0.25
C ILE A 23 -11.07 -1.26 0.95
N LEU A 24 -10.89 -2.42 1.60
CA LEU A 24 -11.98 -3.13 2.26
C LEU A 24 -12.53 -2.33 3.43
N GLY A 25 -11.67 -1.74 4.24
CA GLY A 25 -12.10 -0.91 5.37
C GLY A 25 -12.82 0.36 4.92
N SER A 26 -12.40 1.00 3.82
CA SER A 26 -13.11 2.17 3.28
C SER A 26 -14.51 1.80 2.77
N ILE A 27 -14.62 0.66 2.08
CA ILE A 27 -15.91 0.16 1.59
C ILE A 27 -16.80 -0.19 2.79
N TYR A 28 -16.28 -0.93 3.76
CA TYR A 28 -17.00 -1.31 4.98
C TYR A 28 -17.53 -0.07 5.71
N TYR A 29 -16.68 0.92 5.96
CA TYR A 29 -17.07 2.15 6.64
C TYR A 29 -18.16 2.92 5.89
N ASN A 30 -18.04 3.05 4.56
CA ASN A 30 -19.03 3.76 3.76
C ASN A 30 -20.38 3.02 3.71
N LEU A 31 -20.38 1.68 3.77
CA LEU A 31 -21.59 0.87 3.86
C LEU A 31 -22.26 0.98 5.23
N ASP A 32 -21.48 0.88 6.30
CA ASP A 32 -21.96 0.95 7.69
C ASP A 32 -22.64 2.30 7.99
N LYS A 33 -22.10 3.39 7.46
CA LYS A 33 -22.67 4.73 7.60
C LYS A 33 -23.76 5.05 6.56
N GLU A 34 -24.19 4.09 5.75
CA GLU A 34 -25.13 4.25 4.63
C GLU A 34 -24.78 5.38 3.64
N VAL A 35 -23.50 5.80 3.60
CA VAL A 35 -23.03 6.92 2.76
C VAL A 35 -23.05 6.54 1.29
N GLU A 36 -22.76 5.28 0.98
CA GLU A 36 -22.76 4.75 -0.39
C GLU A 36 -23.37 3.34 -0.46
N LYS A 37 -24.08 3.03 -1.55
CA LYS A 37 -24.46 1.65 -1.87
C LYS A 37 -23.23 0.87 -2.32
N PHE A 38 -23.18 -0.43 -2.02
CA PHE A 38 -22.07 -1.29 -2.43
C PHE A 38 -21.95 -1.33 -3.95
N GLU A 39 -20.86 -0.77 -4.47
CA GLU A 39 -20.52 -0.80 -5.88
C GLU A 39 -19.30 -1.69 -6.14
N PRO A 40 -19.47 -2.92 -6.66
CA PRO A 40 -18.35 -3.84 -6.91
C PRO A 40 -17.33 -3.26 -7.90
N LYS A 41 -17.74 -2.32 -8.76
CA LYS A 41 -16.85 -1.58 -9.66
C LYS A 41 -15.79 -0.76 -8.91
N LYS A 42 -16.13 -0.18 -7.74
CA LYS A 42 -15.17 0.58 -6.92
C LYS A 42 -14.12 -0.34 -6.29
N LEU A 43 -14.55 -1.51 -5.79
CA LEU A 43 -13.64 -2.54 -5.30
C LEU A 43 -12.67 -2.98 -6.40
N PHE A 44 -13.19 -3.32 -7.57
CA PHE A 44 -12.37 -3.77 -8.70
C PHE A 44 -11.38 -2.69 -9.16
N LYS A 45 -11.82 -1.43 -9.26
CA LYS A 45 -10.95 -0.29 -9.58
C LYS A 45 -9.84 -0.11 -8.54
N GLY A 46 -10.13 -0.32 -7.26
CA GLY A 46 -9.16 -0.32 -6.17
C GLY A 46 -8.11 -1.42 -6.35
N LEU A 47 -8.54 -2.65 -6.58
CA LEU A 47 -7.66 -3.81 -6.78
C LEU A 47 -6.76 -3.63 -8.00
N VAL A 48 -7.31 -3.16 -9.14
CA VAL A 48 -6.54 -2.89 -10.35
C VAL A 48 -5.43 -1.86 -10.10
N LYS A 49 -5.70 -0.80 -9.34
CA LYS A 49 -4.67 0.19 -8.98
C LYS A 49 -3.53 -0.44 -8.17
N VAL A 50 -3.85 -1.32 -7.21
CA VAL A 50 -2.84 -2.01 -6.40
C VAL A 50 -1.98 -2.92 -7.27
N LEU A 51 -2.61 -3.69 -8.18
CA LEU A 51 -1.90 -4.55 -9.13
C LEU A 51 -0.94 -3.76 -10.03
N ILE A 52 -1.36 -2.58 -10.51
CA ILE A 52 -0.49 -1.70 -11.31
C ILE A 52 0.73 -1.26 -10.50
N VAL A 53 0.54 -0.83 -9.25
CA VAL A 53 1.66 -0.41 -8.37
C VAL A 53 2.64 -1.57 -8.14
N VAL A 54 2.12 -2.77 -7.84
CA VAL A 54 2.93 -3.97 -7.64
C VAL A 54 3.72 -4.34 -8.90
N ALA A 55 3.09 -4.26 -10.08
CA ALA A 55 3.73 -4.53 -11.36
C ALA A 55 4.88 -3.55 -11.65
N ILE A 56 4.68 -2.25 -11.39
CA ILE A 56 5.71 -1.23 -11.56
C ILE A 56 6.91 -1.49 -10.63
N ILE A 57 6.67 -1.76 -9.35
CA ILE A 57 7.73 -2.06 -8.38
C ILE A 57 8.52 -3.31 -8.78
N SER A 58 7.81 -4.35 -9.21
CA SER A 58 8.41 -5.61 -9.67
C SER A 58 9.28 -5.38 -10.91
N GLY A 59 8.80 -4.59 -11.87
CA GLY A 59 9.54 -4.21 -13.08
C GLY A 59 10.82 -3.44 -12.76
N ILE A 60 10.75 -2.41 -11.91
CA ILE A 60 11.91 -1.61 -11.49
C ILE A 60 12.94 -2.51 -10.78
N THR A 61 12.47 -3.39 -9.90
CA THR A 61 13.34 -4.32 -9.16
C THR A 61 14.04 -5.31 -10.10
N TYR A 62 13.31 -5.87 -11.07
CA TYR A 62 13.87 -6.78 -12.06
C TYR A 62 14.95 -6.09 -12.90
N VAL A 63 14.64 -4.89 -13.42
CA VAL A 63 15.58 -4.08 -14.20
C VAL A 63 16.85 -3.81 -13.39
N TRP A 64 16.71 -3.39 -12.12
CA TRP A 64 17.84 -3.18 -11.22
C TRP A 64 18.70 -4.43 -10.99
N LEU A 65 18.07 -5.59 -10.79
CA LEU A 65 18.76 -6.87 -10.64
C LEU A 65 19.55 -7.25 -11.90
N VAL A 66 18.99 -7.01 -13.09
CA VAL A 66 19.69 -7.27 -14.35
C VAL A 66 20.91 -6.37 -14.50
N TYR A 67 20.78 -5.06 -14.23
CA TYR A 67 21.90 -4.12 -14.33
C TYR A 67 23.03 -4.42 -13.34
N THR A 68 22.68 -4.79 -12.10
CA THR A 68 23.66 -5.20 -11.08
C THR A 68 24.32 -6.53 -11.43
N HIS A 69 23.58 -7.50 -11.97
CA HIS A 69 24.15 -8.80 -12.36
C HIS A 69 25.09 -8.70 -13.57
N LEU A 70 24.80 -7.79 -14.51
CA LEU A 70 25.65 -7.52 -15.67
C LEU A 70 26.88 -6.66 -15.32
N GLY A 71 27.02 -6.22 -14.06
CA GLY A 71 28.14 -5.37 -13.63
C GLY A 71 28.19 -4.00 -14.32
N LEU A 72 27.08 -3.59 -14.95
CA LEU A 72 27.00 -2.35 -15.73
C LEU A 72 26.93 -1.10 -14.85
N VAL A 73 26.74 -1.25 -13.54
CA VAL A 73 26.51 -0.12 -12.65
C VAL A 73 27.15 -0.35 -11.27
N ASN A 74 27.98 0.61 -10.86
CA ASN A 74 28.44 0.75 -9.47
C ASN A 74 27.34 1.42 -8.64
N ASN A 75 27.30 1.09 -7.34
CA ASN A 75 26.49 1.53 -6.16
C ASN A 75 25.72 2.88 -6.13
N GLU A 76 25.58 3.63 -7.22
CA GLU A 76 24.94 4.95 -7.30
C GLU A 76 23.48 4.89 -7.76
N ILE A 77 22.95 3.72 -8.18
CA ILE A 77 21.52 3.59 -8.48
C ILE A 77 20.72 3.51 -7.18
N ILE A 78 19.67 4.33 -7.10
CA ILE A 78 18.64 4.30 -6.05
C ILE A 78 18.16 2.86 -5.88
N ASP A 79 18.42 2.30 -4.70
CA ASP A 79 17.97 0.98 -4.33
C ASP A 79 16.43 0.91 -4.43
N PRO A 80 15.85 -0.02 -5.21
CA PRO A 80 14.40 -0.20 -5.29
C PRO A 80 13.74 -0.41 -3.92
N TYR A 81 14.48 -0.82 -2.89
CA TYR A 81 14.01 -0.87 -1.51
C TYR A 81 13.44 0.45 -1.03
N ILE A 82 14.03 1.59 -1.41
CA ILE A 82 13.55 2.92 -1.00
C ILE A 82 12.12 3.16 -1.52
N ILE A 83 11.87 2.79 -2.77
CA ILE A 83 10.54 2.91 -3.39
C ILE A 83 9.53 2.00 -2.67
N CYS A 84 9.95 0.77 -2.35
CA CYS A 84 9.14 -0.18 -1.60
C CYS A 84 8.79 0.35 -0.19
N TYR A 85 9.76 0.92 0.54
CA TYR A 85 9.54 1.51 1.85
C TYR A 85 8.57 2.70 1.80
N ILE A 86 8.77 3.63 0.87
CA ILE A 86 7.87 4.80 0.70
C ILE A 86 6.46 4.33 0.37
N THR A 87 6.31 3.35 -0.52
CA THR A 87 5.01 2.80 -0.91
C THR A 87 4.33 2.11 0.27
N SER A 88 5.08 1.33 1.05
CA SER A 88 4.56 0.68 2.27
C SER A 88 4.10 1.71 3.30
N LEU A 89 4.88 2.77 3.54
CA LEU A 89 4.51 3.84 4.46
C LEU A 89 3.23 4.56 4.00
N TYR A 90 3.11 4.84 2.70
CA TYR A 90 1.92 5.45 2.12
C TYR A 90 0.66 4.61 2.37
N TYR A 91 0.72 3.31 2.11
CA TYR A 91 -0.42 2.42 2.35
C TYR A 91 -0.68 2.19 3.85
N PHE A 92 0.36 2.21 4.69
CA PHE A 92 0.22 2.13 6.14
C PHE A 92 -0.57 3.32 6.71
N ILE A 93 -0.23 4.54 6.31
CA ILE A 93 -0.97 5.75 6.71
C ILE A 93 -2.44 5.65 6.28
N LYS A 94 -2.68 5.20 5.04
CA LYS A 94 -4.04 5.02 4.51
C LYS A 94 -4.85 3.95 5.23
N ALA A 95 -4.24 2.81 5.55
CA ALA A 95 -4.88 1.74 6.31
C ALA A 95 -5.21 2.23 7.72
N THR A 96 -4.27 2.90 8.37
CA THR A 96 -4.45 3.47 9.72
C THR A 96 -5.56 4.51 9.75
N ALA A 97 -5.62 5.42 8.77
CA ALA A 97 -6.68 6.43 8.68
C ALA A 97 -8.08 5.80 8.55
N VAL A 98 -8.19 4.69 7.82
CA VAL A 98 -9.44 3.93 7.70
C VAL A 98 -9.79 3.24 9.02
N LEU A 99 -8.82 2.64 9.70
CA LEU A 99 -9.05 2.01 11.00
C LEU A 99 -9.50 3.04 12.05
N ILE A 100 -8.88 4.22 12.09
CA ILE A 100 -9.29 5.34 12.97
C ILE A 100 -10.76 5.71 12.77
N LYS A 101 -11.23 5.73 11.52
CA LYS A 101 -12.63 5.98 11.17
C LYS A 101 -13.55 4.88 11.66
N ILE A 102 -13.18 3.62 11.41
CA ILE A 102 -13.97 2.45 11.82
C ILE A 102 -14.09 2.35 13.35
N PHE A 103 -13.01 2.64 14.09
CA PHE A 103 -13.04 2.60 15.56
C PHE A 103 -13.70 3.83 16.20
N GLY A 104 -14.26 4.76 15.41
CA GLY A 104 -14.93 5.96 15.94
C GLY A 104 -13.98 6.90 16.71
N VAL A 105 -12.67 6.74 16.55
CA VAL A 105 -11.65 7.57 17.22
C VAL A 105 -11.74 9.02 16.72
N GLU A 106 -12.10 9.21 15.45
CA GLU A 106 -12.32 10.54 14.87
C GLU A 106 -13.52 11.26 15.52
N GLU A 107 -14.64 10.57 15.73
CA GLU A 107 -15.80 11.13 16.44
C GLU A 107 -15.48 11.43 17.90
N TYR A 108 -14.72 10.55 18.57
CA TYR A 108 -14.26 10.78 19.94
C TYR A 108 -13.34 12.01 20.05
N LEU A 109 -12.35 12.15 19.17
CA LEU A 109 -11.41 13.28 19.16
C LEU A 109 -12.11 14.60 18.84
N ASN A 110 -12.98 14.62 17.82
CA ASN A 110 -13.72 15.83 17.44
C ASN A 110 -14.66 16.31 18.57
N LYS A 111 -15.31 15.39 19.30
CA LYS A 111 -16.17 15.72 20.44
C LYS A 111 -15.41 16.25 21.65
N LYS A 112 -14.12 15.91 21.78
CA LYS A 112 -13.25 16.35 22.88
C LYS A 112 -12.56 17.69 22.56
N LEU A 113 -12.28 17.96 21.28
CA LEU A 113 -11.67 19.20 20.80
C LEU A 113 -12.68 20.35 20.63
N SER A 114 -13.98 20.06 20.53
CA SER A 114 -15.03 21.10 20.48
C SER A 114 -15.52 21.58 21.85
N LYS A 115 -14.88 21.17 22.94
CA LYS A 115 -15.13 21.63 24.31
C LYS A 115 -14.01 22.55 24.76
#